data_AF-E5C9J4-F1
#
_entry.id   AF-E5C9J4-F1
#
_cell.length_a   1.000
_cell.length_b   1.000
_cell.length_c   1.000
_cell.angle_alpha   90.00
_cell.angle_beta   90.00
_cell.angle_gamma   90.00
#
_symmetry.space_group_name_H-M   'P 1'
#
loop_
_entity.id
_entity.type
_entity.pdbx_description
1 polymer ?
#
loop_
_entity_poly.entity_id
_entity_poly.type
_entity_poly.pdbx_seq_one_letter_code
_entity_poly.pdbx_strand_id
1 'polypeptide(L)'
;MSLALCMTLVIHSCSSNEYDFVDDDALATESLGNLGYRTTLVDSVATSNDFLDFVESCNLFSDKMDEYISALSQKEKEELISNANNDDFVLKFIDCIDIEKEVLAISLAKRRLLDNTSFLRLNESEKSQLFDGCFVTRGHMLMKTRGGEGVTQQECEKAKKKAYDSAYDAFIRRLLLCDDLPDREKYACQVATKLNYEAEKSQADTEYKRCMEKVKK
;
A
#
# COMPACT_ATOMS: atom_id res chain seq x y z
N MET A 1 41.75 23.36 -26.96
CA MET A 1 41.91 21.92 -26.69
C MET A 1 40.88 21.54 -25.65
N SER A 2 40.00 20.62 -26.03
CA SER A 2 38.98 19.94 -25.23
C SER A 2 39.53 19.37 -23.93
N LEU A 3 38.68 19.17 -22.92
CA LEU A 3 38.15 17.82 -22.62
C LEU A 3 37.09 17.88 -21.53
N ALA A 4 35.91 17.39 -21.91
CA ALA A 4 34.86 16.94 -21.00
C ALA A 4 35.40 15.83 -20.09
N LEU A 5 34.98 15.82 -18.82
CA LEU A 5 35.16 14.67 -17.94
C LEU A 5 33.79 14.05 -17.63
N CYS A 6 33.48 12.99 -18.38
CA CYS A 6 32.54 11.95 -18.00
C CYS A 6 33.02 11.29 -16.70
N MET A 7 32.18 11.27 -15.67
CA MET A 7 32.37 10.36 -14.55
C MET A 7 31.68 9.03 -14.89
N THR A 8 32.51 8.05 -15.23
CA THR A 8 32.13 6.66 -15.48
C THR A 8 31.75 5.97 -14.17
N LEU A 9 30.58 5.33 -14.17
CA LEU A 9 30.17 4.33 -13.18
C LEU A 9 31.10 3.12 -13.28
N VAL A 10 31.76 2.76 -12.18
CA VAL A 10 32.47 1.48 -12.05
C VAL A 10 31.49 0.48 -11.44
N ILE A 11 31.07 -0.48 -12.26
CA ILE A 11 30.38 -1.70 -11.82
C ILE A 11 31.44 -2.58 -11.18
N HIS A 12 31.36 -2.80 -9.87
CA HIS A 12 32.16 -3.83 -9.20
C HIS A 12 31.32 -5.12 -9.13
N SER A 13 31.57 -6.02 -10.09
CA SER A 13 31.24 -7.44 -9.91
C SER A 13 32.24 -8.06 -8.95
N CYS A 14 31.78 -8.56 -7.81
CA CYS A 14 32.52 -9.53 -7.03
C CYS A 14 31.86 -10.90 -7.19
N SER A 15 32.58 -11.82 -7.82
CA SER A 15 32.30 -13.25 -7.83
C SER A 15 33.04 -13.93 -6.68
N SER A 16 32.33 -14.85 -6.04
CA SER A 16 32.75 -16.01 -5.23
C SER A 16 33.53 -15.81 -3.92
N ASN A 17 32.97 -16.35 -2.84
CA ASN A 17 33.57 -17.50 -2.15
C ASN A 17 32.49 -18.29 -1.40
N GLU A 18 32.56 -19.62 -1.51
CA GLU A 18 31.84 -20.60 -0.72
C GLU A 18 32.06 -20.30 0.78
N TYR A 19 30.97 -20.16 1.53
CA TYR A 19 31.01 -20.24 2.98
C TYR A 19 30.51 -21.63 3.38
N ASP A 20 31.43 -22.43 3.92
CA ASP A 20 31.10 -23.65 4.66
C ASP A 20 30.12 -23.29 5.77
N PHE A 21 28.93 -23.91 5.73
CA PHE A 21 28.00 -23.93 6.84
C PHE A 21 28.61 -24.81 7.94
N VAL A 22 29.22 -24.18 8.93
CA VAL A 22 29.47 -24.84 10.21
C VAL A 22 28.14 -24.83 10.95
N ASP A 23 27.54 -26.00 11.11
CA ASP A 23 26.43 -26.26 12.03
C ASP A 23 26.85 -25.81 13.43
N ASP A 24 26.34 -24.66 13.87
CA ASP A 24 26.34 -24.26 15.28
C ASP A 24 24.88 -24.13 15.72
N ASP A 25 24.38 -25.26 16.22
CA ASP A 25 23.07 -25.49 16.84
C ASP A 25 22.95 -24.73 18.18
N ALA A 26 23.18 -23.42 18.15
CA ALA A 26 23.23 -22.56 19.34
C ALA A 26 22.59 -21.16 19.14
N LEU A 27 21.93 -20.91 18.01
CA LEU A 27 21.15 -19.67 17.76
C LEU A 27 19.68 -19.91 17.41
N ALA A 28 19.21 -21.17 17.38
CA ALA A 28 17.81 -21.55 17.19
C ALA A 28 16.94 -21.43 18.47
N THR A 29 17.39 -20.62 19.43
CA THR A 29 16.72 -20.38 20.71
C THR A 29 16.47 -18.90 20.98
N GLU A 30 16.43 -18.04 19.94
CA GLU A 30 15.54 -16.87 19.97
C GLU A 30 14.08 -17.34 19.78
N SER A 31 13.67 -18.09 20.80
CA SER A 31 12.37 -18.57 21.23
C SER A 31 11.19 -18.38 20.27
N LEU A 32 10.66 -19.51 19.80
CA LEU A 32 9.30 -19.68 19.29
C LEU A 32 8.22 -18.98 20.16
N GLY A 33 8.47 -18.81 21.46
CA GLY A 33 7.61 -18.05 22.38
C GLY A 33 7.68 -16.52 22.19
N ASN A 34 8.83 -15.98 21.79
CA ASN A 34 8.97 -14.56 21.41
C ASN A 34 8.23 -14.30 20.09
N LEU A 35 8.37 -15.20 19.10
CA LEU A 35 7.60 -15.12 17.86
C LEU A 35 6.09 -15.21 18.10
N GLY A 36 5.64 -16.13 18.97
CA GLY A 36 4.22 -16.25 19.35
C GLY A 36 3.68 -15.02 20.10
N TYR A 37 4.47 -14.43 21.00
CA TYR A 37 4.11 -13.19 21.72
C TYR A 37 4.01 -11.98 20.76
N ARG A 38 4.93 -11.89 19.80
CA ARG A 38 4.97 -10.80 18.81
C ARG A 38 3.81 -10.86 17.81
N THR A 39 3.45 -12.06 17.33
CA THR A 39 2.21 -12.25 16.56
C THR A 39 0.98 -11.85 17.37
N THR A 40 0.93 -12.21 18.65
CA THR A 40 -0.17 -11.81 19.56
C THR A 40 -0.25 -10.28 19.72
N LEU A 41 0.89 -9.58 19.74
CA LEU A 41 0.91 -8.12 19.85
C LEU A 41 0.42 -7.43 18.57
N VAL A 42 0.85 -7.90 17.39
CA VAL A 42 0.34 -7.41 16.09
C VAL A 42 -1.17 -7.60 16.00
N ASP A 43 -1.67 -8.80 16.33
CA ASP A 43 -3.11 -9.10 16.34
C ASP A 43 -3.89 -8.22 17.33
N SER A 44 -3.31 -7.96 18.50
CA SER A 44 -3.89 -7.05 19.50
C SER A 44 -3.97 -5.60 19.00
N VAL A 45 -2.99 -5.13 18.23
CA VAL A 45 -3.03 -3.79 17.63
C VAL A 45 -4.01 -3.75 16.46
N ALA A 46 -4.05 -4.79 15.62
CA ALA A 46 -4.97 -4.92 14.50
C ALA A 46 -6.45 -4.92 14.92
N THR A 47 -6.74 -5.32 16.16
CA THR A 47 -8.08 -5.32 16.76
C THR A 47 -8.32 -4.17 17.72
N SER A 48 -7.36 -3.25 17.87
CA SER A 48 -7.51 -2.07 18.72
C SER A 48 -8.43 -1.03 18.09
N ASN A 49 -9.18 -0.31 18.93
CA ASN A 49 -10.06 0.77 18.46
C ASN A 49 -9.27 1.85 17.71
N ASP A 50 -8.06 2.21 18.16
CA ASP A 50 -7.27 3.27 17.50
C ASP A 50 -6.85 2.89 16.07
N PHE A 51 -6.50 1.62 15.84
CA PHE A 51 -6.17 1.13 14.50
C PHE A 51 -7.42 1.02 13.61
N LEU A 52 -8.51 0.46 14.15
CA LEU A 52 -9.76 0.33 13.42
C LEU A 52 -10.36 1.69 13.05
N ASP A 53 -10.34 2.67 13.97
CA ASP A 53 -10.75 4.05 13.72
C ASP A 53 -9.92 4.70 12.61
N PHE A 54 -8.61 4.43 12.55
CA PHE A 54 -7.74 4.93 11.49
C PHE A 54 -8.13 4.34 10.13
N VAL A 55 -8.27 3.02 10.05
CA VAL A 55 -8.67 2.33 8.82
C VAL A 55 -10.08 2.78 8.37
N GLU A 56 -11.02 2.91 9.30
CA GLU A 56 -12.37 3.42 9.01
C GLU A 56 -12.35 4.85 8.49
N SER A 57 -11.55 5.74 9.10
CA SER A 57 -11.41 7.12 8.63
C SER A 57 -10.84 7.20 7.21
N CYS A 58 -9.86 6.34 6.89
CA CYS A 58 -9.32 6.23 5.53
C CYS A 58 -10.37 5.72 4.52
N ASN A 59 -11.23 4.78 4.93
CA ASN A 59 -12.31 4.27 4.09
C ASN A 59 -13.38 5.33 3.82
N LEU A 60 -13.83 6.05 4.85
CA LEU A 60 -14.79 7.14 4.70
C LEU A 60 -14.27 8.26 3.79
N PHE A 61 -12.99 8.59 3.90
CA PHE A 61 -12.32 9.49 2.96
C PHE A 61 -12.31 8.95 1.53
N SER A 62 -11.97 7.66 1.34
CA SER A 62 -12.00 7.04 0.02
C SER A 62 -13.40 7.08 -0.60
N ASP A 63 -14.43 6.74 0.17
CA ASP A 63 -15.82 6.76 -0.27
C ASP A 63 -16.24 8.17 -0.69
N LYS A 64 -15.88 9.18 0.12
CA LYS A 64 -16.15 10.59 -0.20
C LYS A 64 -15.46 11.03 -1.49
N MET A 65 -14.20 10.63 -1.68
CA MET A 65 -13.47 10.90 -2.92
C MET A 65 -14.08 10.17 -4.11
N ASP A 66 -14.59 8.95 -3.92
CA ASP A 66 -15.25 8.19 -4.98
C ASP A 66 -16.54 8.86 -5.44
N GLU A 67 -17.28 9.57 -4.57
CA GLU A 67 -18.41 10.41 -4.98
C GLU A 67 -17.97 11.49 -5.98
N TYR A 68 -16.91 12.25 -5.65
CA TYR A 68 -16.40 13.32 -6.50
C TYR A 68 -15.80 12.80 -7.80
N ILE A 69 -14.98 11.76 -7.72
CA ILE A 69 -14.37 11.14 -8.90
C ILE A 69 -15.48 10.60 -9.80
N SER A 70 -16.50 9.93 -9.27
CA SER A 70 -17.58 9.35 -10.07
C SER A 70 -18.37 10.37 -10.87
N ALA A 71 -18.52 11.60 -10.35
CA ALA A 71 -19.20 12.71 -11.02
C ALA A 71 -18.44 13.27 -12.24
N LEU A 72 -17.13 13.01 -12.35
CA LEU A 72 -16.31 13.44 -13.48
C LEU A 72 -16.59 12.61 -14.75
N SER A 73 -16.42 13.24 -15.91
CA SER A 73 -16.36 12.53 -17.19
C SER A 73 -15.13 11.63 -17.27
N GLN A 74 -15.14 10.67 -18.19
CA GLN A 74 -14.01 9.75 -18.36
C GLN A 74 -12.70 10.49 -18.66
N LYS A 75 -12.75 11.55 -19.47
CA LYS A 75 -11.57 12.37 -19.82
C LYS A 75 -11.03 13.12 -18.59
N GLU A 76 -11.92 13.72 -17.79
CA GLU A 76 -11.52 14.43 -16.57
C GLU A 76 -10.93 13.48 -15.53
N LYS A 77 -11.47 12.26 -15.41
CA LYS A 77 -10.89 11.20 -14.55
C LYS A 77 -9.47 10.85 -14.96
N GLU A 78 -9.25 10.61 -16.26
CA GLU A 78 -7.92 10.28 -16.80
C GLU A 78 -6.92 11.42 -16.60
N GLU A 79 -7.36 12.66 -16.81
CA GLU A 79 -6.53 13.85 -16.57
C GLU A 79 -6.18 14.01 -15.09
N LEU A 80 -7.16 13.84 -14.19
CA LEU A 80 -6.94 13.91 -12.74
C LEU A 80 -5.97 12.83 -12.26
N ILE A 81 -6.18 11.57 -12.67
CA ILE A 81 -5.33 10.44 -12.25
C ILE A 81 -3.91 10.57 -12.81
N SER A 82 -3.75 10.98 -14.06
CA SER A 82 -2.40 11.17 -14.66
C SER A 82 -1.62 12.33 -14.03
N ASN A 83 -2.32 13.29 -13.40
CA ASN A 83 -1.73 14.41 -12.66
C ASN A 83 -1.74 14.19 -11.13
N ALA A 84 -1.90 12.96 -10.64
CA ALA A 84 -1.94 12.66 -9.21
C ALA A 84 -0.70 13.14 -8.44
N ASN A 85 0.47 13.19 -9.08
CA ASN A 85 1.74 13.64 -8.48
C ASN A 85 2.09 15.10 -8.82
N ASN A 86 1.14 15.87 -9.37
CA ASN A 86 1.29 17.29 -9.65
C ASN A 86 0.50 18.09 -8.61
N ASP A 87 1.20 18.56 -7.58
CA ASP A 87 0.59 19.25 -6.43
C ASP A 87 -0.28 20.44 -6.86
N ASP A 88 0.16 21.26 -7.82
CA ASP A 88 -0.62 22.40 -8.32
C ASP A 88 -1.94 21.97 -8.96
N PHE A 89 -1.95 20.83 -9.65
CA PHE A 89 -3.15 20.27 -10.25
C PHE A 89 -4.09 19.71 -9.18
N VAL A 90 -3.53 18.94 -8.25
CA VAL A 90 -4.29 18.34 -7.14
C VAL A 90 -4.90 19.42 -6.25
N LEU A 91 -4.17 20.50 -5.95
CA LEU A 91 -4.67 21.62 -5.17
C LEU A 91 -5.85 22.33 -5.86
N LYS A 92 -5.82 22.52 -7.18
CA LYS A 92 -6.97 23.06 -7.92
C LYS A 92 -8.19 22.15 -7.86
N PHE A 93 -7.99 20.85 -7.85
CA PHE A 93 -9.08 19.90 -7.66
C PHE A 93 -9.63 19.96 -6.23
N ILE A 94 -8.76 20.08 -5.23
CA ILE A 94 -9.14 20.26 -3.82
C ILE A 94 -10.00 21.51 -3.63
N ASP A 95 -9.68 22.61 -4.31
CA ASP A 95 -10.47 23.86 -4.26
C ASP A 95 -11.90 23.67 -4.82
N CYS A 96 -12.19 22.56 -5.50
CA CYS A 96 -13.49 22.22 -6.09
C CYS A 96 -14.32 21.20 -5.28
N ILE A 97 -13.77 20.65 -4.19
CA ILE A 97 -14.40 19.57 -3.41
C ILE A 97 -14.47 19.91 -1.92
N ASP A 98 -15.42 19.30 -1.22
CA ASP A 98 -15.53 19.41 0.24
C ASP A 98 -15.14 18.07 0.89
N ILE A 99 -13.93 18.04 1.46
CA ILE A 99 -13.31 16.87 2.11
C ILE A 99 -12.61 17.22 3.43
N GLU A 100 -12.77 18.45 3.92
CA GLU A 100 -12.05 18.92 5.12
C GLU A 100 -12.32 18.02 6.32
N LYS A 101 -13.58 17.63 6.51
CA LYS A 101 -13.99 16.75 7.61
C LYS A 101 -13.27 15.40 7.55
N GLU A 102 -13.24 14.76 6.37
CA GLU A 102 -12.64 13.44 6.19
C GLU A 102 -11.11 13.49 6.35
N VAL A 103 -10.47 14.52 5.78
CA VAL A 103 -9.01 14.76 5.92
C VAL A 103 -8.62 14.95 7.39
N LEU A 104 -9.40 15.74 8.13
CA LEU A 104 -9.18 15.97 9.56
C LEU A 104 -9.45 14.70 10.39
N ALA A 105 -10.47 13.90 10.03
CA ALA A 105 -10.76 12.64 10.70
C ALA A 105 -9.60 11.64 10.60
N ILE A 106 -9.01 11.48 9.41
CA ILE A 106 -7.79 10.67 9.22
C ILE A 106 -6.68 11.18 10.13
N SER A 107 -6.45 12.51 10.14
CA SER A 107 -5.38 13.13 10.93
C SER A 107 -5.53 12.87 12.43
N LEU A 108 -6.77 12.96 12.94
CA LEU A 108 -7.08 12.69 14.35
C LEU A 108 -6.96 11.20 14.70
N ALA A 109 -7.46 10.30 13.85
CA ALA A 109 -7.36 8.86 14.08
C ALA A 109 -5.91 8.38 14.00
N LYS A 110 -5.14 8.88 13.02
CA LYS A 110 -3.70 8.65 12.91
C LYS A 110 -2.96 9.07 14.17
N ARG A 111 -3.21 10.28 14.69
CA ARG A 111 -2.55 10.75 15.92
C ARG A 111 -2.81 9.80 17.09
N ARG A 112 -4.07 9.38 17.28
CA ARG A 112 -4.44 8.40 18.31
C ARG A 112 -3.72 7.06 18.13
N LEU A 113 -3.61 6.56 16.89
CA LEU A 113 -2.86 5.34 16.59
C LEU A 113 -1.36 5.50 16.89
N LEU A 114 -0.76 6.63 16.55
CA LEU A 114 0.66 6.90 16.82
C LEU A 114 0.94 7.12 18.32
N ASP A 115 -0.05 7.57 19.09
CA ASP A 115 0.02 7.67 20.56
C ASP A 115 -0.30 6.33 21.27
N ASN A 116 -0.75 5.31 20.54
CA ASN A 116 -1.10 4.01 21.10
C ASN A 116 0.15 3.25 21.56
N THR A 117 0.22 2.93 22.85
CA THR A 117 1.41 2.30 23.46
C THR A 117 1.72 0.91 22.92
N SER A 118 0.70 0.12 22.54
CA SER A 118 0.91 -1.19 21.92
C SER A 118 1.43 -1.05 20.49
N PHE A 119 0.92 -0.09 19.72
CA PHE A 119 1.42 0.22 18.38
C PHE A 119 2.88 0.68 18.42
N LEU A 120 3.24 1.53 19.38
CA LEU A 120 4.62 2.02 19.56
C LEU A 120 5.63 0.91 19.91
N ARG A 121 5.15 -0.22 20.46
CA ARG A 121 6.00 -1.38 20.76
C ARG A 121 6.27 -2.26 19.54
N LEU A 122 5.52 -2.09 18.45
CA LEU A 122 5.78 -2.78 17.20
C LEU A 122 7.08 -2.27 16.58
N ASN A 123 7.92 -3.16 16.07
CA ASN A 123 9.03 -2.76 15.21
C ASN A 123 8.56 -2.51 13.77
N GLU A 124 9.46 -2.04 12.90
CA GLU A 124 9.10 -1.70 11.52
C GLU A 124 8.58 -2.90 10.71
N SER A 125 9.09 -4.10 10.96
CA SER A 125 8.59 -5.33 10.31
C SER A 125 7.16 -5.65 10.75
N GLU A 126 6.84 -5.51 12.03
CA GLU A 126 5.51 -5.76 12.59
C GLU A 126 4.52 -4.67 12.17
N LYS A 127 4.96 -3.40 12.11
CA LYS A 127 4.15 -2.33 11.53
C LYS A 127 3.86 -2.61 10.05
N SER A 128 4.86 -3.01 9.27
CA SER A 128 4.63 -3.43 7.88
C SER A 128 3.59 -4.54 7.82
N GLN A 129 3.75 -5.60 8.63
CA GLN A 129 2.82 -6.73 8.71
C GLN A 129 1.39 -6.31 9.07
N LEU A 130 1.24 -5.38 10.03
CA LEU A 130 -0.04 -4.83 10.44
C LEU A 130 -0.80 -4.22 9.26
N PHE A 131 -0.09 -3.50 8.38
CA PHE A 131 -0.69 -2.87 7.20
C PHE A 131 -0.73 -3.78 5.96
N ASP A 132 0.20 -4.72 5.80
CA ASP A 132 0.22 -5.77 4.75
C ASP A 132 -0.89 -6.82 4.96
N GLY A 133 -1.62 -6.73 6.07
CA GLY A 133 -2.59 -7.70 6.52
C GLY A 133 -3.97 -7.13 6.86
N CYS A 134 -4.31 -5.90 6.43
CA CYS A 134 -5.58 -5.22 6.76
C CYS A 134 -6.85 -6.06 6.44
N PHE A 135 -6.72 -7.17 5.70
CA PHE A 135 -7.80 -8.12 5.39
C PHE A 135 -7.50 -9.61 5.67
N VAL A 136 -6.38 -9.99 6.27
CA VAL A 136 -6.08 -11.43 6.49
C VAL A 136 -7.11 -12.11 7.42
N THR A 137 -7.85 -11.34 8.22
CA THR A 137 -8.99 -11.82 9.02
C THR A 137 -10.35 -11.86 8.29
N ARG A 138 -10.46 -11.41 7.02
CA ARG A 138 -11.59 -11.71 6.12
C ARG A 138 -11.21 -12.78 5.10
N GLY A 139 -11.04 -13.99 5.61
CA GLY A 139 -11.10 -15.21 4.81
C GLY A 139 -9.76 -15.67 4.25
N HIS A 140 -9.03 -16.41 5.08
CA HIS A 140 -8.02 -17.35 4.61
C HIS A 140 -8.60 -18.26 3.51
N MET A 141 -8.30 -17.98 2.25
CA MET A 141 -8.31 -19.00 1.20
C MET A 141 -6.88 -19.19 0.69
N LEU A 142 -6.13 -20.04 1.40
CA LEU A 142 -4.96 -20.69 0.85
C LEU A 142 -5.42 -21.75 -0.17
N MET A 143 -5.74 -21.31 -1.40
CA MET A 143 -5.96 -22.25 -2.50
C MET A 143 -4.63 -22.59 -3.18
N LYS A 144 -4.27 -23.88 -3.09
CA LYS A 144 -3.14 -24.50 -3.81
C LYS A 144 -3.34 -24.33 -5.32
N THR A 145 -2.41 -23.69 -6.00
CA THR A 145 -2.29 -23.75 -7.46
C THR A 145 -1.68 -25.08 -7.85
N ARG A 146 -2.48 -25.99 -8.43
CA ARG A 146 -1.95 -27.12 -9.20
C ARG A 146 -1.66 -26.60 -10.61
N GLY A 147 -0.41 -26.68 -11.03
CA GLY A 147 0.04 -26.27 -12.36
C GLY A 147 -0.68 -27.05 -13.46
N GLY A 148 -1.38 -26.32 -14.32
CA GLY A 148 -1.81 -26.75 -15.63
C GLY A 148 -1.17 -25.83 -16.67
N GLU A 149 -0.81 -26.37 -17.82
CA GLU A 149 -0.29 -25.58 -18.94
C GLU A 149 -1.41 -24.71 -19.52
N GLY A 150 -1.33 -23.40 -19.28
CA GLY A 150 -2.27 -22.40 -19.79
C GLY A 150 -2.78 -21.47 -18.68
N VAL A 151 -2.88 -20.17 -18.97
CA VAL A 151 -3.47 -19.20 -18.04
C VAL A 151 -4.97 -19.43 -17.99
N THR A 152 -5.50 -19.65 -16.78
CA THR A 152 -6.93 -19.86 -16.54
C THR A 152 -7.64 -18.55 -16.19
N GLN A 153 -8.96 -18.49 -16.40
CA GLN A 153 -9.78 -17.36 -15.93
C GLN A 153 -9.61 -17.14 -14.42
N GLN A 154 -9.58 -18.22 -13.64
CA GLN A 154 -9.41 -18.16 -12.18
C GLN A 154 -8.07 -17.53 -11.78
N GLU A 155 -6.99 -17.81 -12.51
CA GLU A 155 -5.69 -17.18 -12.26
C GLU A 155 -5.71 -15.67 -12.58
N CYS A 156 -6.38 -15.25 -13.66
CA CYS A 156 -6.56 -13.83 -13.96
C CYS A 156 -7.36 -13.10 -12.87
N GLU A 157 -8.45 -13.70 -12.39
CA GLU A 157 -9.26 -13.14 -11.29
C GLU A 157 -8.48 -13.06 -9.98
N LYS A 158 -7.72 -14.12 -9.64
CA LYS A 158 -6.85 -14.14 -8.46
C LYS A 158 -5.77 -13.07 -8.54
N ALA A 159 -5.15 -12.87 -9.71
CA ALA A 159 -4.13 -11.85 -9.92
C ALA A 159 -4.72 -10.44 -9.77
N LYS A 160 -5.89 -10.17 -10.37
CA LYS A 160 -6.59 -8.89 -10.23
C LYS A 160 -6.93 -8.60 -8.76
N LYS A 161 -7.50 -9.58 -8.06
CA LYS A 161 -7.82 -9.42 -6.62
C LYS A 161 -6.57 -9.10 -5.81
N LYS A 162 -5.48 -9.86 -6.01
CA LYS A 162 -4.21 -9.60 -5.31
C LYS A 162 -3.67 -8.19 -5.59
N ALA A 163 -3.79 -7.70 -6.82
CA ALA A 163 -3.37 -6.34 -7.16
C ALA A 163 -4.25 -5.28 -6.48
N TYR A 164 -5.56 -5.51 -6.39
CA TYR A 164 -6.48 -4.62 -5.67
C TYR A 164 -6.20 -4.58 -4.16
N ASP A 165 -5.99 -5.75 -3.55
CA ASP A 165 -5.64 -5.87 -2.13
C ASP A 165 -4.31 -5.13 -1.87
N SER A 166 -3.29 -5.35 -2.73
CA SER A 166 -2.00 -4.65 -2.64
C SER A 166 -2.10 -3.13 -2.81
N ALA A 167 -2.96 -2.66 -3.72
CA ALA A 167 -3.18 -1.23 -3.94
C ALA A 167 -3.87 -0.59 -2.73
N TYR A 168 -4.81 -1.30 -2.10
CA TYR A 168 -5.45 -0.84 -0.87
C TYR A 168 -4.47 -0.77 0.31
N ASP A 169 -3.66 -1.81 0.52
CA ASP A 169 -2.67 -1.78 1.61
C ASP A 169 -1.67 -0.63 1.41
N ALA A 170 -1.26 -0.39 0.16
CA ALA A 170 -0.43 0.76 -0.19
C ALA A 170 -1.16 2.11 0.05
N PHE A 171 -2.45 2.21 -0.27
CA PHE A 171 -3.28 3.38 0.01
C PHE A 171 -3.32 3.72 1.50
N ILE A 172 -3.66 2.75 2.36
CA ILE A 172 -3.71 2.95 3.82
C ILE A 172 -2.33 3.35 4.36
N ARG A 173 -1.26 2.69 3.92
CA ARG A 173 0.11 3.04 4.32
C ARG A 173 0.50 4.45 3.89
N ARG A 174 0.22 4.84 2.64
CA ARG A 174 0.56 6.18 2.14
C ARG A 174 -0.20 7.26 2.90
N LEU A 175 -1.46 7.02 3.27
CA LEU A 175 -2.21 7.94 4.14
C LEU A 175 -1.59 8.06 5.54
N LEU A 176 -1.05 6.97 6.08
CA LEU A 176 -0.26 7.02 7.31
C LEU A 176 0.99 7.89 7.15
N LEU A 177 1.59 7.96 5.95
CA LEU A 177 2.79 8.74 5.67
C LEU A 177 2.53 10.21 5.29
N CYS A 178 1.28 10.61 5.07
CA CYS A 178 0.92 12.02 4.96
C CYS A 178 1.03 12.68 6.36
N ASP A 179 2.26 13.02 6.79
CA ASP A 179 2.62 13.54 8.12
C ASP A 179 2.78 15.05 8.15
N ASP A 180 2.37 15.69 9.27
CA ASP A 180 2.56 17.10 9.73
C ASP A 180 2.82 18.21 8.70
N LEU A 181 2.31 18.01 7.49
CA LEU A 181 2.30 19.00 6.44
C LEU A 181 1.35 20.14 6.86
N PRO A 182 1.66 21.39 6.50
CA PRO A 182 0.68 22.47 6.60
C PRO A 182 -0.60 22.07 5.86
N ASP A 183 -1.73 22.68 6.22
CA ASP A 183 -3.04 22.15 5.86
C ASP A 183 -3.20 21.89 4.36
N ARG A 184 -2.74 22.78 3.47
CA ARG A 184 -2.86 22.59 2.01
C ARG A 184 -2.08 21.38 1.50
N GLU A 185 -0.85 21.22 1.94
CA GLU A 185 0.05 20.15 1.52
C GLU A 185 -0.43 18.79 2.08
N LYS A 186 -1.00 18.78 3.28
CA LYS A 186 -1.65 17.60 3.86
C LYS A 186 -2.82 17.11 3.00
N TYR A 187 -3.69 18.03 2.57
CA TYR A 187 -4.82 17.70 1.71
C TYR A 187 -4.32 17.18 0.36
N ALA A 188 -3.32 17.85 -0.22
CA ALA A 188 -2.70 17.41 -1.47
C ALA A 188 -2.14 15.98 -1.36
N CYS A 189 -1.41 15.67 -0.29
CA CYS A 189 -0.87 14.33 -0.06
C CYS A 189 -1.96 13.25 0.02
N GLN A 190 -3.03 13.50 0.78
CA GLN A 190 -4.10 12.52 0.97
C GLN A 190 -4.92 12.31 -0.32
N VAL A 191 -5.22 13.39 -1.04
CA VAL A 191 -5.90 13.31 -2.34
C VAL A 191 -5.01 12.62 -3.37
N ALA A 192 -3.74 13.00 -3.49
CA ALA A 192 -2.78 12.34 -4.38
C ALA A 192 -2.67 10.84 -4.09
N THR A 193 -2.67 10.46 -2.81
CA THR A 193 -2.67 9.05 -2.37
C THR A 193 -3.89 8.30 -2.88
N LYS A 194 -5.08 8.88 -2.80
CA LYS A 194 -6.31 8.30 -3.37
C LYS A 194 -6.27 8.22 -4.90
N LEU A 195 -5.75 9.24 -5.58
CA LEU A 195 -5.63 9.22 -7.03
C LEU A 195 -4.65 8.14 -7.52
N ASN A 196 -3.53 7.96 -6.81
CA ASN A 196 -2.59 6.88 -7.06
C ASN A 196 -3.23 5.50 -6.82
N TYR A 197 -4.08 5.35 -5.80
CA TYR A 197 -4.86 4.12 -5.57
C TYR A 197 -5.80 3.80 -6.74
N GLU A 198 -6.49 4.81 -7.30
CA GLU A 198 -7.32 4.61 -8.50
C GLU A 198 -6.50 4.29 -9.75
N ALA A 199 -5.30 4.88 -9.89
CA ALA A 199 -4.36 4.54 -10.95
C ALA A 199 -3.95 3.06 -10.90
N GLU A 200 -3.61 2.57 -9.71
CA GLU A 200 -3.20 1.16 -9.48
C GLU A 200 -4.34 0.19 -9.78
N LYS A 201 -5.58 0.52 -9.38
CA LYS A 201 -6.77 -0.27 -9.74
C LYS A 201 -7.01 -0.29 -11.26
N SER A 202 -6.88 0.85 -11.93
CA SER A 202 -7.01 0.95 -13.38
C SER A 202 -5.95 0.13 -14.12
N GLN A 203 -4.71 0.13 -13.61
CA GLN A 203 -3.65 -0.74 -14.12
C GLN A 203 -4.01 -2.22 -13.96
N ALA A 204 -4.47 -2.63 -12.78
CA ALA A 204 -4.89 -3.99 -12.51
C ALA A 204 -6.08 -4.43 -13.40
N ASP A 205 -7.04 -3.54 -13.68
CA ASP A 205 -8.10 -3.78 -14.66
C ASP A 205 -7.58 -3.99 -16.09
N THR A 206 -6.58 -3.20 -16.48
CA THR A 206 -5.93 -3.31 -17.81
C THR A 206 -5.17 -4.63 -17.93
N GLU A 207 -4.43 -5.02 -16.90
CA GLU A 207 -3.72 -6.30 -16.84
C GLU A 207 -4.68 -7.49 -16.84
N TYR A 208 -5.79 -7.40 -16.12
CA TYR A 208 -6.85 -8.42 -16.17
C TYR A 208 -7.43 -8.58 -17.57
N LYS A 209 -7.78 -7.50 -18.27
CA LYS A 209 -8.28 -7.56 -19.65
C LYS A 209 -7.27 -8.26 -20.58
N ARG A 210 -5.99 -7.90 -20.48
CA ARG A 210 -4.89 -8.54 -21.23
C ARG A 210 -4.71 -10.02 -20.86
N CYS A 211 -4.91 -10.38 -19.59
CA CYS A 211 -4.88 -11.77 -19.13
C CYS A 211 -6.03 -12.58 -19.75
N MET A 212 -7.25 -12.04 -19.73
CA MET A 212 -8.44 -12.67 -20.31
C MET A 212 -8.34 -12.86 -21.82
N GLU A 213 -7.61 -12.00 -22.55
CA GLU A 213 -7.31 -12.23 -23.97
C GLU A 213 -6.46 -13.48 -24.22
N LYS A 214 -5.63 -13.89 -23.26
CA LYS A 214 -4.84 -15.13 -23.34
C LYS A 214 -5.68 -16.36 -23.00
N VAL A 215 -6.67 -16.24 -22.12
CA VAL A 215 -7.62 -17.31 -21.78
C VAL A 215 -8.51 -17.67 -22.98
N LYS A 216 -8.84 -16.68 -23.81
CA LYS A 216 -9.68 -16.85 -25.00
C LYS A 216 -8.96 -17.49 -26.20
N LYS A 217 -7.64 -17.70 -26.11
CA LYS A 217 -6.82 -18.30 -27.17
C LYS A 217 -6.60 -19.78 -26.89
#